data_AF-A0A553R835-F1
#
_entry.id   AF-A0A553R835-F1
#
_cell.length_a   1.000
_cell.length_b   1.000
_cell.length_c   1.000
_cell.angle_alpha   90.00
_cell.angle_beta   90.00
_cell.angle_gamma   90.00
#
_symmetry.space_group_name_H-M   'P 1'
#
loop_
_entity.id
_entity.type
_entity.pdbx_description
1 polymer ?
#
loop_
_entity_poly.entity_id
_entity_poly.type
_entity_poly.pdbx_seq_one_letter_code
_entity_poly.pdbx_strand_id
1 'polypeptide(L)'
;MRTRSRSVLQQAHEEGRPCASQLSQTKPCPISPCYSWHLSDWSPCRVQGADCGEGTRERNLTCVMHWSDWEGSQNSSMVLEEQKCGDRVRKESQQELQQPCFVPCPGDCHLTEWSMWSTCQLTCLEGRSFETEGRQARSQAVVIQVLENQDSCPHQIFETRPCKGGKCHNYEWRTSSWNDNERSVWCQRSDGVNVT
;
A
#
# COMPACT_ATOMS: atom_id res chain seq x y z
N MET A 1 30.86 -19.87 -1.66
CA MET A 1 32.32 -20.10 -1.70
C MET A 1 32.68 -20.65 -3.08
N ARG A 2 33.92 -20.44 -3.58
CA ARG A 2 34.39 -21.03 -4.83
C ARG A 2 35.58 -21.94 -4.54
N THR A 3 35.50 -23.20 -4.96
CA THR A 3 36.57 -24.18 -4.78
C THR A 3 37.09 -24.62 -6.14
N ARG A 4 38.41 -24.70 -6.27
CA ARG A 4 39.06 -25.37 -7.40
C ARG A 4 39.97 -26.47 -6.89
N SER A 5 40.02 -27.57 -7.62
CA SER A 5 40.88 -28.72 -7.33
C SER A 5 41.67 -29.11 -8.56
N ARG A 6 42.89 -29.59 -8.36
CA ARG A 6 43.70 -30.22 -9.39
C ARG A 6 44.04 -31.64 -8.98
N SER A 7 44.30 -32.53 -9.92
CA SER A 7 44.79 -33.88 -9.64
C SER A 7 46.25 -34.01 -10.07
N VAL A 8 47.01 -34.86 -9.37
CA VAL A 8 48.36 -35.24 -9.79
C VAL A 8 48.23 -36.37 -10.79
N LEU A 9 48.65 -36.12 -12.04
CA LEU A 9 48.56 -37.12 -13.11
C LEU A 9 49.73 -38.13 -13.07
N GLN A 10 50.88 -37.74 -12.50
CA GLN A 10 52.06 -38.58 -12.37
C GLN A 10 52.83 -38.21 -11.09
N GLN A 11 53.34 -39.23 -10.39
CA GLN A 11 54.13 -39.03 -9.18
C GLN A 11 55.58 -38.64 -9.50
N ALA A 12 56.28 -38.03 -8.54
CA ALA A 12 57.69 -37.67 -8.73
C ALA A 12 58.55 -38.94 -8.90
N HIS A 13 59.50 -38.91 -9.84
CA HIS A 13 60.42 -40.01 -10.12
C HIS A 13 61.87 -39.56 -9.84
N GLU A 14 62.69 -40.48 -9.34
CA GLU A 14 64.10 -40.28 -8.95
C GLU A 14 64.33 -39.09 -8.01
N GLU A 15 64.99 -38.02 -8.48
CA GLU A 15 65.38 -36.81 -7.74
C GLU A 15 64.34 -35.67 -7.85
N GLY A 16 63.20 -35.91 -8.48
CA GLY A 16 62.15 -34.91 -8.69
C GLY A 16 61.48 -34.48 -7.38
N ARG A 17 61.21 -33.18 -7.22
CA ARG A 17 60.49 -32.67 -6.04
C ARG A 17 59.05 -33.22 -6.00
N PRO A 18 58.57 -33.77 -4.87
CA PRO A 18 57.21 -34.27 -4.76
C PRO A 18 56.18 -33.17 -5.01
N CYS A 19 55.07 -33.52 -5.65
CA CYS A 19 53.95 -32.60 -5.86
C CYS A 19 53.38 -32.13 -4.51
N ALA A 20 52.92 -30.87 -4.45
CA ALA A 20 52.28 -30.33 -3.26
C ALA A 20 51.05 -31.17 -2.86
N SER A 21 50.92 -31.49 -1.57
CA SER A 21 49.80 -32.26 -1.02
C SER A 21 48.48 -31.48 -1.02
N GLN A 22 48.55 -30.15 -0.98
CA GLN A 22 47.38 -29.28 -1.05
C GLN A 22 46.94 -29.09 -2.51
N LEU A 23 46.05 -29.98 -2.94
CA LEU A 23 45.53 -30.03 -4.31
C LEU A 23 44.20 -29.29 -4.51
N SER A 24 43.59 -28.84 -3.43
CA SER A 24 42.37 -28.03 -3.42
C SER A 24 42.65 -26.65 -2.84
N GLN A 25 42.08 -25.64 -3.48
CA GLN A 25 42.10 -24.28 -3.01
C GLN A 25 40.66 -23.74 -2.98
N THR A 26 40.25 -23.29 -1.82
CA THR A 26 38.95 -22.66 -1.62
C THR A 26 39.16 -21.17 -1.38
N LYS A 27 38.41 -20.35 -2.12
CA LYS A 27 38.32 -18.91 -1.89
C LYS A 27 36.88 -18.59 -1.48
N PRO A 28 36.67 -17.88 -0.36
CA PRO A 28 35.33 -17.38 -0.04
C PRO A 28 34.82 -16.46 -1.15
N CYS A 29 33.52 -16.49 -1.42
CA CYS A 29 32.93 -15.50 -2.33
C CYS A 29 32.93 -14.16 -1.60
N PRO A 30 33.34 -13.05 -2.23
CA PRO A 30 33.06 -11.73 -1.68
C PRO A 30 31.54 -11.53 -1.72
N ILE A 31 30.88 -11.71 -0.58
CA ILE A 31 29.49 -11.34 -0.39
C ILE A 31 29.50 -9.85 -0.06
N SER A 32 28.91 -9.04 -0.93
CA SER A 32 28.68 -7.63 -0.62
C SER A 32 27.28 -7.51 -0.03
N PRO A 33 27.12 -6.99 1.19
CA PRO A 33 25.80 -6.64 1.69
C PRO A 33 25.16 -5.58 0.77
N CYS A 34 23.84 -5.65 0.60
CA CYS A 34 23.09 -4.59 -0.05
C CYS A 34 22.46 -3.67 1.00
N TYR A 35 22.46 -2.37 0.70
CA TYR A 35 21.96 -1.32 1.58
C TYR A 35 20.80 -0.63 0.90
N SER A 36 19.71 -0.40 1.64
CA SER A 36 18.53 0.29 1.16
C SER A 36 17.99 1.25 2.21
N TRP A 37 17.32 2.30 1.75
CA TRP A 37 16.60 3.21 2.64
C TRP A 37 15.24 2.62 2.99
N HIS A 38 14.91 2.65 4.28
CA HIS A 38 13.63 2.20 4.81
C HIS A 38 12.97 3.34 5.59
N LEU A 39 11.71 3.63 5.26
CA LEU A 39 10.90 4.65 5.94
C LEU A 39 10.18 4.02 7.13
N SER A 40 10.20 4.68 8.29
CA SER A 40 9.36 4.23 9.41
C SER A 40 7.88 4.54 9.17
N ASP A 41 7.06 3.96 10.03
CA ASP A 41 5.69 4.42 10.22
C ASP A 41 5.66 5.89 10.66
N TRP A 42 4.52 6.51 10.41
CA TRP A 42 4.25 7.89 10.82
C TRP A 42 4.03 8.00 12.32
N SER A 43 4.57 9.04 12.92
CA SER A 43 4.24 9.42 14.29
C SER A 43 2.74 9.77 14.41
N PRO A 44 2.19 9.74 15.63
CA PRO A 44 0.93 10.40 15.92
C PRO A 44 0.97 11.87 15.45
N CYS A 45 -0.19 12.39 15.05
CA CYS A 45 -0.32 13.78 14.65
C CYS A 45 -0.09 14.70 15.86
N ARG A 46 0.89 15.60 15.77
CA ARG A 46 1.17 16.58 16.82
C ARG A 46 0.58 17.93 16.45
N VAL A 47 -0.38 18.39 17.24
CA VAL A 47 -1.03 19.70 17.14
C VAL A 47 -0.35 20.69 18.10
N GLN A 48 -0.24 21.97 17.73
CA GLN A 48 0.40 22.99 18.58
C GLN A 48 -0.62 23.65 19.51
N GLY A 49 -0.44 23.49 20.82
CA GLY A 49 -1.19 24.25 21.83
C GLY A 49 -2.67 23.88 22.01
N ALA A 50 -3.11 22.76 21.43
CA ALA A 50 -4.47 22.23 21.55
C ALA A 50 -4.44 20.70 21.54
N ASP A 51 -5.57 20.05 21.83
CA ASP A 51 -5.71 18.58 21.73
C ASP A 51 -6.22 18.12 20.36
N CYS A 52 -6.63 19.06 19.49
CA CYS A 52 -7.18 18.80 18.18
C CYS A 52 -6.89 19.98 17.21
N GLY A 53 -7.11 19.77 15.91
CA GLY A 53 -6.89 20.74 14.85
C GLY A 53 -5.76 20.37 13.90
N GLU A 54 -5.22 21.36 13.20
CA GLU A 54 -4.11 21.19 12.26
C GLU A 54 -2.81 20.88 12.98
N GLY A 55 -2.09 19.87 12.49
CA GLY A 55 -0.86 19.39 13.08
C GLY A 55 0.13 18.88 12.05
N THR A 56 1.25 18.36 12.55
CA THR A 56 2.28 17.75 11.71
C THR A 56 2.62 16.38 12.27
N ARG A 57 2.77 15.40 11.37
CA ARG A 57 3.30 14.08 11.70
C ARG A 57 4.63 13.88 11.00
N GLU A 58 5.51 13.17 11.67
CA GLU A 58 6.89 12.96 11.23
C GLU A 58 7.16 11.47 11.13
N ARG A 59 8.04 11.09 10.21
CA ARG A 59 8.62 9.74 10.15
C ARG A 59 10.11 9.84 9.94
N ASN A 60 10.83 8.78 10.28
CA ASN A 60 12.28 8.72 10.10
C ASN A 60 12.65 7.88 8.87
N LEU A 61 13.90 8.03 8.45
CA LEU A 61 14.52 7.25 7.38
C LEU A 61 15.71 6.50 7.99
N THR A 62 15.72 5.18 7.86
CA THR A 62 16.78 4.32 8.37
C THR A 62 17.47 3.58 7.23
N CYS A 63 18.82 3.55 7.26
CA CYS A 63 19.60 2.74 6.34
C CYS A 63 19.66 1.31 6.87
N VAL A 64 19.09 0.37 6.12
CA VAL A 64 19.06 -1.05 6.48
C VAL A 64 19.98 -1.86 5.57
N MET A 65 20.64 -2.86 6.15
CA MET A 65 21.47 -3.81 5.43
C MET A 65 20.72 -5.13 5.28
N HIS A 66 20.67 -5.63 4.05
CA HIS A 66 20.20 -6.98 3.75
C HIS A 66 21.42 -7.88 3.52
N TRP A 67 21.55 -8.91 4.36
CA TRP A 67 22.52 -9.99 4.15
C TRP A 67 21.91 -10.98 3.14
N SER A 68 22.67 -11.41 2.14
CA SER A 68 22.22 -12.50 1.28
C SER A 68 22.13 -13.80 2.09
N ASP A 69 20.99 -14.49 2.02
CA ASP A 69 20.61 -15.72 2.74
C ASP A 69 21.79 -16.64 3.08
N TRP A 70 22.30 -16.50 4.31
CA TRP A 70 23.14 -17.49 4.97
C TRP A 70 22.30 -18.09 6.11
N GLU A 71 22.29 -19.42 6.26
CA GLU A 71 21.44 -20.21 7.20
C GLU A 71 21.61 -19.87 8.70
N GLY A 72 22.29 -18.78 9.05
CA GLY A 72 22.43 -18.24 10.41
C GLY A 72 22.08 -16.76 10.57
N SER A 73 21.68 -16.03 9.53
CA SER A 73 21.28 -14.62 9.66
C SER A 73 19.80 -14.51 10.00
N GLN A 74 19.43 -14.97 11.19
CA GLN A 74 18.09 -14.76 11.72
C GLN A 74 17.94 -13.25 12.00
N ASN A 75 17.16 -12.58 11.14
CA ASN A 75 16.58 -11.24 11.32
C ASN A 75 17.40 -10.27 12.18
N SER A 76 18.49 -9.76 11.64
CA SER A 76 19.18 -8.61 12.23
C SER A 76 19.25 -7.50 11.18
N SER A 77 18.11 -6.86 10.93
CA SER A 77 18.08 -5.52 10.36
C SER A 77 18.72 -4.58 11.40
N MET A 78 20.05 -4.48 11.37
CA MET A 78 20.77 -3.55 12.23
C MET A 78 20.67 -2.15 11.60
N VAL A 79 20.29 -1.16 12.39
CA VAL A 79 20.33 0.25 11.98
C VAL A 79 21.80 0.62 11.84
N LEU A 80 22.22 0.99 10.63
CA LEU A 80 23.62 1.29 10.32
C LEU A 80 23.85 2.76 9.96
N GLU A 81 25.13 3.10 9.92
CA GLU A 81 25.65 4.41 9.53
C GLU A 81 25.12 4.83 8.14
N GLU A 82 24.46 6.00 8.11
CA GLU A 82 23.72 6.53 6.96
C GLU A 82 24.54 6.60 5.65
N GLN A 83 25.87 6.70 5.76
CA GLN A 83 26.81 6.87 4.65
C GLN A 83 26.89 5.66 3.70
N LYS A 84 26.39 4.48 4.10
CA LYS A 84 26.37 3.29 3.24
C LYS A 84 25.18 3.26 2.29
N CYS A 85 24.11 3.96 2.63
CA CYS A 85 22.98 4.19 1.74
C CYS A 85 23.24 5.45 0.91
N GLY A 86 23.07 5.38 -0.42
CA GLY A 86 23.43 6.50 -1.31
C GLY A 86 22.65 7.79 -1.04
N ASP A 87 23.32 8.94 -1.17
CA ASP A 87 22.80 10.27 -0.82
C ASP A 87 21.68 10.79 -1.73
N ARG A 88 21.59 10.31 -2.98
CA ARG A 88 20.59 10.76 -3.95
C ARG A 88 19.17 10.42 -3.51
N VAL A 89 18.95 9.18 -3.09
CA VAL A 89 17.65 8.68 -2.63
C VAL A 89 17.24 9.35 -1.32
N ARG A 90 18.20 9.70 -0.46
CA ARG A 90 17.94 10.43 0.79
C ARG A 90 17.26 11.78 0.56
N LYS A 91 17.68 12.54 -0.45
CA LYS A 91 17.12 13.87 -0.74
C LYS A 91 15.67 13.81 -1.22
N GLU A 92 15.34 12.82 -2.04
CA GLU A 92 13.97 12.58 -2.50
C GLU A 92 13.07 12.14 -1.34
N SER A 93 13.53 11.21 -0.51
CA SER A 93 12.79 10.73 0.66
C SER A 93 12.71 11.76 1.80
N GLN A 94 13.64 12.70 1.89
CA GLN A 94 13.62 13.79 2.87
C GLN A 94 12.38 14.68 2.73
N GLN A 95 11.89 14.85 1.50
CA GLN A 95 10.68 15.62 1.24
C GLN A 95 9.42 14.93 1.80
N GLU A 96 9.49 13.64 2.12
CA GLU A 96 8.39 12.87 2.67
C GLU A 96 8.57 12.51 4.17
N LEU A 97 9.45 13.20 4.91
CA LEU A 97 9.64 12.94 6.35
C LEU A 97 8.66 13.69 7.24
N GLN A 98 8.05 14.75 6.74
CA GLN A 98 7.03 15.52 7.42
C GLN A 98 5.83 15.69 6.50
N GLN A 99 4.64 15.61 7.06
CA GLN A 99 3.42 15.92 6.31
C GLN A 99 2.38 16.59 7.22
N PRO A 100 1.52 17.44 6.65
CA PRO A 100 0.38 17.97 7.38
C PRO A 100 -0.55 16.81 7.77
N CYS A 101 -1.16 16.95 8.94
CA CYS A 101 -2.21 16.07 9.42
C CYS A 101 -3.24 16.89 10.18
N PHE A 102 -4.39 16.30 10.43
CA PHE A 102 -5.48 16.97 11.11
C PHE A 102 -6.08 16.03 12.15
N VAL A 103 -6.21 16.52 13.39
CA VAL A 103 -6.84 15.81 14.49
C VAL A 103 -8.26 16.36 14.66
N PRO A 104 -9.30 15.55 14.49
CA PRO A 104 -10.68 16.00 14.63
C PRO A 104 -11.00 16.54 16.02
N CYS A 105 -11.56 17.76 16.08
CA CYS A 105 -12.01 18.38 17.33
C CYS A 105 -13.42 17.90 17.73
N PRO A 106 -13.72 17.84 19.04
CA PRO A 106 -15.06 17.56 19.53
C PRO A 106 -16.06 18.58 18.99
N GLY A 107 -17.07 18.09 18.26
CA GLY A 107 -18.13 18.92 17.67
C GLY A 107 -17.88 19.41 16.26
N ASP A 108 -16.67 19.22 15.72
CA ASP A 108 -16.43 19.48 14.30
C ASP A 108 -16.96 18.34 13.43
N CYS A 109 -17.51 18.71 12.27
CA CYS A 109 -17.96 17.78 11.24
C CYS A 109 -16.81 17.49 10.28
N HIS A 110 -16.29 16.27 10.28
CA HIS A 110 -15.15 15.91 9.42
C HIS A 110 -15.63 15.20 8.17
N LEU A 111 -15.24 15.72 7.01
CA LEU A 111 -15.48 15.04 5.75
C LEU A 111 -14.32 14.05 5.47
N THR A 112 -14.64 12.82 5.10
CA THR A 112 -13.63 11.84 4.66
C THR A 112 -12.98 12.29 3.36
N GLU A 113 -11.95 11.58 2.89
CA GLU A 113 -11.60 11.70 1.47
C GLU A 113 -12.79 11.28 0.59
N TRP A 114 -12.82 11.87 -0.61
CA TRP A 114 -13.74 11.46 -1.66
C TRP A 114 -13.50 10.01 -2.03
N SER A 115 -14.59 9.26 -2.22
CA SER A 115 -14.51 7.94 -2.83
C SER A 115 -13.92 8.02 -4.23
N MET A 116 -13.42 6.88 -4.71
CA MET A 116 -13.18 6.71 -6.13
C MET A 116 -14.47 6.96 -6.92
N TRP A 117 -14.32 7.46 -8.15
CA TRP A 117 -15.44 7.63 -9.06
C TRP A 117 -16.05 6.26 -9.41
N SER A 118 -17.38 6.20 -9.40
CA SER A 118 -18.10 5.03 -9.87
C SER A 118 -17.76 4.70 -11.32
N THR A 119 -18.10 3.49 -11.76
CA THR A 119 -18.12 3.17 -13.19
C THR A 119 -19.05 4.13 -13.93
N CYS A 120 -18.68 4.51 -15.14
CA CYS A 120 -19.50 5.36 -16.00
C CYS A 120 -20.78 4.59 -16.36
N GLN A 121 -21.93 5.14 -15.99
CA GLN A 121 -23.23 4.51 -16.22
C GLN A 121 -24.06 5.35 -17.17
N LEU A 122 -24.73 4.69 -18.12
CA LEU A 122 -25.69 5.31 -19.02
C LEU A 122 -27.10 5.19 -18.45
N THR A 123 -27.91 6.23 -18.64
CA THR A 123 -29.35 6.16 -18.41
C THR A 123 -29.98 5.41 -19.58
N CYS A 124 -30.51 4.21 -19.31
CA CYS A 124 -31.08 3.35 -20.33
C CYS A 124 -32.53 3.02 -20.01
N LEU A 125 -33.40 3.13 -21.01
CA LEU A 125 -34.75 2.58 -20.96
C LEU A 125 -34.76 1.33 -21.83
N GLU A 126 -35.06 0.18 -21.23
CA GLU A 126 -35.21 -1.08 -21.98
C GLU A 126 -33.94 -1.48 -22.76
N GLY A 127 -32.77 -1.29 -22.14
CA GLY A 127 -31.47 -1.68 -22.70
C GLY A 127 -30.89 -0.74 -23.76
N ARG A 128 -31.60 0.32 -24.16
CA ARG A 128 -31.10 1.38 -25.06
C ARG A 128 -30.76 2.65 -24.30
N SER A 129 -29.56 3.19 -24.55
CA SER A 129 -29.15 4.51 -24.06
C SER A 129 -29.72 5.59 -24.97
N PHE A 130 -30.35 6.60 -24.39
CA PHE A 130 -30.82 7.78 -25.13
C PHE A 130 -29.81 8.93 -25.08
N GLU A 131 -28.87 8.87 -24.14
CA GLU A 131 -27.81 9.85 -23.94
C GLU A 131 -26.49 9.30 -24.50
N THR A 132 -25.68 10.16 -25.12
CA THR A 132 -24.32 9.83 -25.56
C THR A 132 -23.29 9.98 -24.43
N GLU A 133 -23.66 10.68 -23.36
CA GLU A 133 -22.86 10.92 -22.17
C GLU A 133 -23.44 10.16 -20.99
N GLY A 134 -22.61 9.34 -20.34
CA GLY A 134 -22.93 8.71 -19.07
C GLY A 134 -22.64 9.63 -17.90
N ARG A 135 -22.93 9.15 -16.69
CA ARG A 135 -22.59 9.83 -15.43
C ARG A 135 -21.77 8.94 -14.52
N GLN A 136 -20.84 9.54 -13.80
CA GLN A 136 -20.16 8.94 -12.65
C GLN A 136 -20.53 9.70 -11.40
N ALA A 137 -20.61 8.99 -10.29
CA ALA A 137 -20.82 9.55 -8.97
C ALA A 137 -19.65 9.19 -8.06
N ARG A 138 -19.36 10.07 -7.11
CA ARG A 138 -18.50 9.79 -5.94
C ARG A 138 -19.17 10.33 -4.70
N SER A 139 -18.80 9.78 -3.54
CA SER A 139 -19.35 10.20 -2.26
C SER A 139 -18.26 10.58 -1.27
N GLN A 140 -18.60 11.46 -0.34
CA GLN A 140 -17.77 11.88 0.76
C GLN A 140 -18.59 11.70 2.04
N ALA A 141 -18.12 10.87 2.97
CA ALA A 141 -18.83 10.61 4.20
C ALA A 141 -18.51 11.68 5.24
N VAL A 142 -19.44 11.90 6.18
CA VAL A 142 -19.24 12.82 7.31
C VAL A 142 -19.03 11.98 8.56
N VAL A 143 -17.88 12.18 9.22
CA VAL A 143 -17.48 11.51 10.45
C VAL A 143 -17.80 12.44 11.61
N ILE A 144 -18.70 11.97 12.47
CA ILE A 144 -19.16 12.69 13.67
C ILE A 144 -18.60 11.96 14.88
N GLN A 145 -17.86 12.67 15.74
CA GLN A 145 -17.30 12.10 16.96
C GLN A 145 -18.27 12.14 18.14
N VAL A 146 -19.14 13.15 18.19
CA VAL A 146 -20.10 13.38 19.28
C VAL A 146 -21.50 13.41 18.70
N LEU A 147 -22.32 12.42 19.07
CA LEU A 147 -23.68 12.26 18.54
C LEU A 147 -24.56 13.48 18.75
N GLU A 148 -24.35 14.26 19.83
CA GLU A 148 -25.09 15.50 20.08
C GLU A 148 -24.93 16.55 18.98
N ASN A 149 -23.87 16.50 18.18
CA ASN A 149 -23.63 17.43 17.08
C ASN A 149 -24.07 16.89 15.71
N GLN A 150 -24.73 15.73 15.67
CA GLN A 150 -25.14 15.08 14.43
C GLN A 150 -26.04 15.98 13.58
N ASP A 151 -26.98 16.68 14.19
CA ASP A 151 -27.93 17.56 13.49
C ASP A 151 -27.28 18.86 12.99
N SER A 152 -26.08 19.19 13.45
CA SER A 152 -25.31 20.35 12.99
C SER A 152 -24.43 20.03 11.76
N CYS A 153 -24.24 18.75 11.46
CA CYS A 153 -23.38 18.31 10.37
C CYS A 153 -24.16 18.07 9.08
N PRO A 154 -23.55 18.34 7.90
CA PRO A 154 -24.14 17.94 6.65
C PRO A 154 -24.27 16.42 6.58
N HIS A 155 -25.32 15.93 5.91
CA HIS A 155 -25.41 14.52 5.53
C HIS A 155 -24.35 14.19 4.46
N GLN A 156 -24.16 12.89 4.19
CA GLN A 156 -23.23 12.40 3.17
C GLN A 156 -23.37 13.19 1.86
N ILE A 157 -22.24 13.71 1.37
CA ILE A 157 -22.20 14.56 0.19
C ILE A 157 -21.92 13.69 -1.03
N PHE A 158 -22.61 13.98 -2.13
CA PHE A 158 -22.42 13.29 -3.42
C PHE A 158 -22.10 14.29 -4.51
N GLU A 159 -21.20 13.91 -5.40
CA GLU A 159 -20.86 14.67 -6.59
C GLU A 159 -21.05 13.79 -7.83
N THR A 160 -21.61 14.39 -8.89
CA THR A 160 -21.79 13.71 -10.18
C THR A 160 -21.08 14.48 -11.28
N ARG A 161 -20.55 13.75 -12.25
CA ARG A 161 -19.92 14.33 -13.45
C ARG A 161 -20.26 13.56 -14.72
N PRO A 162 -20.29 14.23 -15.89
CA PRO A 162 -20.43 13.55 -17.16
C PRO A 162 -19.19 12.72 -17.49
N CYS A 163 -19.38 11.62 -18.22
CA CYS A 163 -18.33 10.74 -18.70
C CYS A 163 -18.66 10.20 -20.11
N LYS A 164 -17.64 9.90 -20.90
CA LYS A 164 -17.81 9.31 -22.23
C LYS A 164 -17.92 7.79 -22.13
N GLY A 165 -18.96 7.23 -22.75
CA GLY A 165 -19.23 5.79 -22.73
C GLY A 165 -20.10 5.37 -21.55
N GLY A 166 -20.02 4.09 -21.19
CA GLY A 166 -20.81 3.49 -20.11
C GLY A 166 -21.53 2.24 -20.58
N LYS A 167 -22.09 1.49 -19.63
CA LYS A 167 -22.87 0.28 -19.91
C LYS A 167 -24.31 0.48 -19.49
N CYS A 168 -25.23 -0.01 -20.32
CA CYS A 168 -26.61 -0.18 -19.91
C CYS A 168 -26.71 -1.40 -19.00
N HIS A 169 -27.30 -1.18 -17.83
CA HIS A 169 -27.64 -2.25 -16.92
C HIS A 169 -29.16 -2.39 -16.83
N ASN A 170 -29.61 -3.63 -16.67
CA ASN A 170 -31.01 -3.93 -16.41
C ASN A 170 -31.23 -4.09 -14.91
N TYR A 171 -32.43 -3.76 -14.44
CA TYR A 171 -32.80 -3.77 -13.03
C TYR A 171 -33.97 -4.72 -12.82
N GLU A 172 -33.83 -5.65 -11.88
CA GLU A 172 -34.84 -6.65 -11.56
C GLU A 172 -35.16 -6.63 -10.05
N TRP A 173 -36.45 -6.64 -9.69
CA TRP A 173 -36.86 -6.74 -8.30
C TRP A 173 -36.72 -8.19 -7.81
N ARG A 174 -36.04 -8.36 -6.68
CA ARG A 174 -35.79 -9.65 -6.05
C ARG A 174 -36.39 -9.65 -4.65
N THR A 175 -36.83 -10.82 -4.21
CA THR A 175 -37.41 -11.00 -2.87
C THR A 175 -36.76 -12.18 -2.17
N SER A 176 -36.54 -12.06 -0.86
CA SER A 176 -36.15 -13.20 -0.03
C SER A 176 -37.36 -14.09 0.25
N SER A 177 -37.10 -15.25 0.82
CA SER A 177 -38.13 -16.11 1.41
C SER A 177 -38.88 -15.35 2.51
N TRP A 178 -40.15 -15.71 2.70
CA TRP A 178 -40.96 -15.20 3.80
C TRP A 178 -40.38 -15.62 5.15
N ASN A 179 -40.34 -14.68 6.09
CA ASN A 179 -39.98 -14.90 7.48
C ASN A 179 -40.94 -14.10 8.37
N ASP A 180 -41.78 -14.76 9.16
CA ASP A 180 -42.76 -14.13 10.06
C ASP A 180 -43.59 -12.99 9.42
N ASN A 181 -44.16 -13.25 8.24
CA ASN A 181 -44.91 -12.29 7.40
C ASN A 181 -44.11 -11.08 6.89
N GLU A 182 -42.79 -11.07 7.06
CA GLU A 182 -41.87 -10.10 6.49
C GLU A 182 -41.03 -10.76 5.37
N ARG A 183 -40.68 -9.98 4.34
CA ARG A 183 -39.71 -10.40 3.34
C ARG A 183 -38.90 -9.19 2.89
N SER A 184 -37.62 -9.42 2.66
CA SER A 184 -36.74 -8.39 2.10
C SER A 184 -37.02 -8.27 0.61
N VAL A 185 -37.23 -7.04 0.14
CA VAL A 185 -37.37 -6.71 -1.28
C VAL A 185 -36.22 -5.80 -1.64
N TRP A 186 -35.48 -6.12 -2.70
CA TRP A 186 -34.39 -5.28 -3.19
C TRP A 186 -34.37 -5.24 -4.71
N CYS A 187 -33.82 -4.17 -5.27
CA CYS A 187 -33.57 -4.08 -6.70
C CYS A 187 -32.15 -4.60 -6.99
N GLN A 188 -32.02 -5.58 -7.88
CA GLN A 188 -30.73 -6.10 -8.31
C GLN A 188 -30.44 -5.66 -9.74
N ARG A 189 -29.25 -5.08 -9.93
CA ARG A 189 -28.74 -4.68 -11.24
C ARG A 189 -28.08 -5.87 -11.94
N SER A 190 -28.03 -5.86 -13.27
CA SER A 190 -27.55 -6.99 -14.11
C SER A 190 -26.09 -7.41 -13.87
N ASP A 191 -25.29 -6.59 -13.20
CA ASP A 191 -23.93 -6.90 -12.75
C ASP A 191 -23.86 -7.50 -11.34
N GLY A 192 -25.02 -7.77 -10.73
CA GLY A 192 -25.16 -8.37 -9.40
C GLY A 192 -25.21 -7.36 -8.25
N VAL A 193 -25.08 -6.06 -8.53
CA VAL A 193 -25.12 -5.00 -7.49
C VAL A 193 -26.55 -4.79 -7.01
N ASN A 194 -26.76 -4.80 -5.69
CA ASN A 194 -28.04 -4.43 -5.08
C ASN A 194 -28.11 -2.91 -4.94
N VAL A 195 -29.13 -2.31 -5.54
CA VAL A 195 -29.46 -0.88 -5.42
C VAL A 195 -30.61 -0.77 -4.43
N THR A 196 -30.32 -0.17 -3.28
CA THR A 196 -31.28 0.16 -2.22
C THR A 196 -31.72 1.60 -2.34
#